data_AF-A0A660S961-F1
#
_entry.id   AF-A0A660S961-F1
#
_cell.length_a   1.000
_cell.length_b   1.000
_cell.length_c   1.000
_cell.angle_alpha   90.00
_cell.angle_beta   90.00
_cell.angle_gamma   90.00
#
_symmetry.space_group_name_H-M   'P 1'
#
loop_
_entity.id
_entity.type
_entity.pdbx_description
1 polymer ?
#
loop_
_entity_poly.entity_id
_entity_poly.type
_entity_poly.pdbx_seq_one_letter_code
_entity_poly.pdbx_strand_id
1 'polypeptide(L)' 'CKLNAILTFKEWLDDFASEETKKVGEKLLKKEIEEAKQKLPESYQKLVEFYKRTDNGERDLFF' A
#
# COMPACT_ATOMS: atom_id res chain seq x y z
N CYS A 1 -8.30 -6.98 -6.92
CA CYS A 1 -8.83 -5.86 -6.10
C CYS A 1 -7.95 -5.50 -4.91
N LYS A 2 -7.57 -6.43 -4.01
CA LYS A 2 -6.81 -6.12 -2.78
C LYS A 2 -5.51 -5.31 -3.00
N LEU A 3 -4.73 -5.65 -4.02
CA LEU A 3 -3.47 -4.97 -4.32
C LEU A 3 -3.68 -3.48 -4.65
N ASN A 4 -4.68 -3.16 -5.47
CA ASN A 4 -5.06 -1.77 -5.77
C ASN A 4 -5.54 -1.05 -4.52
N ALA A 5 -6.29 -1.72 -3.63
CA ALA A 5 -6.74 -1.12 -2.36
C ALA A 5 -5.58 -0.77 -1.41
N ILE A 6 -4.50 -1.55 -1.40
CA ILE A 6 -3.28 -1.23 -0.63
C ILE A 6 -2.64 0.06 -1.16
N LEU A 7 -2.53 0.20 -2.49
CA LEU A 7 -1.90 1.36 -3.11
C LEU A 7 -2.72 2.63 -2.93
N THR A 8 -4.01 2.60 -3.28
CA THR A 8 -4.89 3.78 -3.16
C THR A 8 -5.08 4.21 -1.72
N PHE A 9 -5.05 3.27 -0.77
CA PHE A 9 -5.09 3.62 0.65
C PHE A 9 -3.78 4.27 1.12
N LYS A 10 -2.61 3.81 0.65
CA LYS A 10 -1.33 4.49 0.95
C LYS A 10 -1.32 5.92 0.41
N GLU A 11 -1.75 6.13 -0.83
CA GLU A 11 -1.87 7.47 -1.43
C GLU A 11 -2.79 8.35 -0.58
N TRP A 12 -3.96 7.83 -0.18
CA TRP A 12 -4.88 8.58 0.66
C TRP A 12 -4.27 8.94 2.02
N LEU A 13 -3.50 8.03 2.64
CA LEU A 13 -2.80 8.30 3.90
C LEU A 13 -1.71 9.35 3.74
N ASP A 14 -1.04 9.42 2.60
CA ASP A 14 -0.01 10.42 2.34
C ASP A 14 -0.61 11.81 2.09
N ASP A 15 -1.72 11.86 1.36
CA ASP A 15 -2.27 13.11 0.86
C ASP A 15 -3.29 13.75 1.84
N PHE A 16 -3.98 12.96 2.66
CA PHE A 16 -5.12 13.44 3.45
C PHE A 16 -5.12 13.09 4.95
N ALA A 17 -4.36 12.06 5.38
CA ALA A 17 -4.46 11.61 6.77
C ALA A 17 -3.74 12.56 7.74
N SER A 18 -4.35 12.75 8.92
CA SER A 18 -3.63 13.30 10.07
C SER A 18 -2.51 12.37 10.51
N GLU A 19 -1.50 12.89 11.19
CA GLU A 19 -0.37 12.09 11.71
C GLU A 19 -0.83 10.89 12.57
N GLU A 20 -1.87 11.06 13.38
CA GLU A 20 -2.44 9.98 14.20
C GLU A 20 -3.08 8.90 13.34
N THR A 21 -3.88 9.31 12.35
CA THR A 21 -4.52 8.39 11.39
C THR A 21 -3.48 7.67 10.55
N LYS A 22 -2.44 8.38 10.08
CA LYS A 22 -1.34 7.83 9.30
C LYS A 22 -0.60 6.73 10.05
N LYS A 23 -0.27 6.96 11.33
CA LYS A 23 0.37 5.94 12.19
C LYS A 23 -0.46 4.67 12.34
N VAL A 24 -1.78 4.77 12.46
CA VAL A 24 -2.67 3.59 12.55
C VAL A 24 -2.81 2.91 11.18
N GLY A 25 -2.98 3.71 10.12
CA GLY A 25 -3.10 3.23 8.74
C GLY A 25 -1.86 2.49 8.26
N GLU A 26 -0.66 2.97 8.56
CA GLU A 26 0.58 2.29 8.20
C GLU A 26 0.75 0.94 8.91
N LYS A 27 0.28 0.80 10.15
CA LYS A 27 0.26 -0.49 10.84
C LYS A 27 -0.67 -1.48 10.14
N LEU A 28 -1.83 -1.01 9.69
CA LEU A 28 -2.76 -1.82 8.91
C LEU A 28 -2.14 -2.23 7.57
N LEU A 29 -1.55 -1.28 6.82
CA LEU A 29 -0.90 -1.55 5.53
C LEU A 29 0.17 -2.63 5.65
N LYS A 30 1.02 -2.58 6.68
CA LYS A 30 2.04 -3.63 6.93
C LYS A 30 1.41 -5.02 7.07
N LYS A 31 0.31 -5.13 7.80
CA LYS A 31 -0.42 -6.40 7.95
C LYS A 31 -0.99 -6.88 6.61
N GLU A 32 -1.60 -5.97 5.84
CA GLU A 32 -2.21 -6.31 4.55
C GLU A 32 -1.17 -6.73 3.50
N ILE A 33 0.02 -6.11 3.51
CA ILE A 33 1.14 -6.47 2.63
C ILE A 33 1.69 -7.86 2.99
N GLU A 34 1.85 -8.16 4.28
CA GLU A 34 2.26 -9.51 4.70
C GLU A 34 1.22 -10.57 4.38
N GLU A 35 -0.07 -10.25 4.48
CA GLU A 35 -1.12 -11.15 4.03
C GLU A 35 -1.08 -11.35 2.50
N ALA A 36 -0.83 -10.28 1.74
CA ALA A 36 -0.66 -10.36 0.29
C ALA A 36 0.54 -11.23 -0.10
N LYS A 37 1.63 -11.20 0.67
CA LYS A 37 2.78 -12.10 0.49
C LYS A 37 2.38 -13.57 0.58
N GLN A 38 1.51 -13.91 1.53
CA GLN A 38 1.08 -15.29 1.78
C GLN A 38 0.03 -15.74 0.77
N LYS A 39 -0.93 -14.88 0.43
CA LYS A 39 -2.09 -15.24 -0.40
C LYS A 39 -1.89 -14.98 -1.90
N LEU A 40 -1.01 -14.06 -2.27
CA LEU A 40 -0.77 -13.60 -3.65
C LEU A 40 0.74 -13.53 -3.93
N PRO A 41 1.50 -14.64 -3.76
CA PRO A 41 2.96 -14.63 -3.85
C PRO A 41 3.48 -14.19 -5.23
N GLU A 42 2.76 -14.51 -6.31
CA GLU A 42 3.12 -14.14 -7.68
C GLU A 42 3.10 -12.62 -7.91
N SER A 43 2.16 -11.93 -7.28
CA SER A 43 2.01 -10.47 -7.42
C SER A 43 2.71 -9.68 -6.32
N TYR A 44 3.25 -10.35 -5.29
CA TYR A 44 3.85 -9.70 -4.13
C TYR A 44 5.06 -8.83 -4.50
N GLN A 45 5.95 -9.32 -5.38
CA GLN A 45 7.12 -8.52 -5.78
C GLN A 45 6.71 -7.22 -6.49
N LYS A 46 5.72 -7.30 -7.40
CA LYS A 46 5.18 -6.14 -8.09
C LYS A 46 4.45 -5.20 -7.12
N LEU A 47 3.78 -5.72 -6.08
CA LEU A 47 3.21 -4.91 -4.99
C LEU A 47 4.27 -4.11 -4.26
N VAL A 48 5.38 -4.74 -3.87
CA VAL A 48 6.47 -4.06 -3.17
C VAL A 48 7.11 -2.97 -4.05
N GLU A 49 7.30 -3.25 -5.34
CA GLU A 49 7.79 -2.26 -6.30
C GLU A 49 6.86 -1.05 -6.38
N PHE A 50 5.57 -1.27 -6.64
CA PHE A 50 4.59 -0.20 -6.78
C PHE A 50 4.44 0.59 -5.48
N TYR A 51 4.39 -0.09 -4.34
CA TYR A 51 4.32 0.56 -3.03
C TYR A 51 5.51 1.49 -2.80
N LYS A 52 6.73 1.07 -3.17
CA LYS A 52 7.94 1.91 -3.07
C LYS A 52 7.89 3.12 -4.01
N ARG A 53 7.35 2.94 -5.22
CA ARG A 53 7.17 4.03 -6.18
C ARG A 53 6.13 5.05 -5.68
N THR A 54 5.04 4.58 -5.09
CA THR A 54 4.05 5.42 -4.41
C THR A 54 4.67 6.23 -3.28
N ASP A 55 5.53 5.60 -2.47
CA ASP A 55 6.26 6.27 -1.38
C ASP A 55 7.24 7.35 -1.90
N ASN A 56 7.78 7.17 -3.11
CA ASN A 56 8.62 8.15 -3.80
C ASN A 56 7.81 9.24 -4.53
N GLY A 57 6.49 9.28 -4.37
CA GLY A 57 5.63 10.32 -4.94
C GLY A 57 4.95 9.97 -6.27
N GLU A 58 5.16 8.75 -6.80
CA GLU A 58 4.38 8.30 -7.95
C GLU A 58 2.92 8.04 -7.52
N ARG A 59 1.97 8.20 -8.46
CA ARG A 59 0.53 8.07 -8.20
C ARG A 59 -0.13 7.25 -9.30
N ASP A 60 -1.34 6.76 -9.03
CA ASP A 60 -2.19 6.04 -9.98
C ASP A 60 -1.58 4.73 -10.51
N LEU A 61 -0.86 3.99 -9.66
CA LEU A 61 -0.34 2.66 -9.99
C LEU A 61 -1.41 1.58 -9.75
N PHE A 62 -1.59 0.68 -10.72
CA PHE A 62 -2.64 -0.35 -10.65
C PHE A 62 -2.20 -1.72 -11.22
N PHE A 63 -2.84 -2.77 -10.69
CA PHE A 63 -2.72 -4.19 -11.06
C PHE A 63 -3.80 -4.63 -12.03
#